data_AF-A0A925HXS0-F1
#
_entry.id   AF-A0A925HXS0-F1
#
_cell.length_a   1.000
_cell.length_b   1.000
_cell.length_c   1.000
_cell.angle_alpha   90.00
_cell.angle_beta   90.00
_cell.angle_gamma   90.00
#
_symmetry.space_group_name_H-M   'P 1'
#
loop_
_entity.id
_entity.type
_entity.pdbx_description
1 polymer ?
#
loop_
_entity_poly.entity_id
_entity_poly.type
_entity_poly.pdbx_seq_one_letter_code
_entity_poly.pdbx_strand_id
1 'polypeptide(L)'
;GENVRDWLYVEDHARAIDTIFHNGKTGDSYNIGGFNEWKNIDIVHLLCGIMDKKLGRNTGDSAKLITYVKDRPGHDLRYAIDATKLNKELGWAPSLQFEEGLEKTVDWYLANQEWIEHVTSGSYKKYYSDQYSD
;
A
#
# COMPACT_ATOMS: atom_id res chain seq x y z
N GLY A 1 15.59 -2.93 -1.42
CA GLY A 1 14.24 -3.16 -0.89
C GLY A 1 14.08 -2.78 0.57
N GLU A 2 15.06 -2.08 1.17
CA GLU A 2 15.02 -1.71 2.59
C GLU A 2 14.30 -0.39 2.85
N ASN A 3 13.86 0.29 1.79
CA ASN A 3 13.16 1.56 1.89
C ASN A 3 11.89 1.40 2.71
N VAL A 4 11.64 2.37 3.59
CA VAL A 4 10.54 2.40 4.55
C VAL A 4 9.46 3.34 4.07
N ARG A 5 8.21 2.90 4.15
CA ARG A 5 7.03 3.70 3.82
C ARG A 5 6.00 3.57 4.93
N ASP A 6 5.27 4.66 5.18
CA ASP A 6 4.07 4.65 6.01
C ASP A 6 2.87 4.29 5.14
N TRP A 7 2.20 3.18 5.47
CA TRP A 7 1.09 2.65 4.69
C TRP A 7 -0.26 2.94 5.34
N LEU A 8 -1.18 3.47 4.53
CA LEU A 8 -2.54 3.77 4.94
C LEU A 8 -3.53 3.10 3.99
N TYR A 9 -4.52 2.41 4.56
CA TYR A 9 -5.59 1.79 3.78
C TYR A 9 -6.45 2.88 3.10
N VAL A 10 -6.82 2.66 1.84
CA VAL A 10 -7.42 3.70 1.00
C VAL A 10 -8.76 4.23 1.56
N GLU A 11 -9.58 3.36 2.16
CA GLU A 11 -10.84 3.79 2.78
C GLU A 11 -10.60 4.64 4.03
N ASP A 12 -9.53 4.37 4.79
CA ASP A 12 -9.16 5.21 5.93
C ASP A 12 -8.70 6.59 5.47
N HIS A 13 -7.97 6.67 4.37
CA HIS A 13 -7.61 7.96 3.76
C HIS A 13 -8.87 8.71 3.29
N ALA A 14 -9.80 8.05 2.59
CA ALA A 14 -11.04 8.68 2.15
C ALA A 14 -11.85 9.22 3.35
N ARG A 15 -11.95 8.44 4.44
CA ARG A 15 -12.61 8.85 5.68
C ARG A 15 -11.90 10.02 6.37
N ALA A 16 -10.57 10.10 6.26
CA ALA A 16 -9.79 11.24 6.74
C ALA A 16 -10.14 12.52 5.98
N ILE A 17 -10.18 12.44 4.64
CA ILE A 17 -10.54 13.55 3.76
C ILE A 17 -11.96 14.02 4.09
N ASP A 18 -12.91 13.10 4.21
CA ASP A 18 -14.29 13.42 4.57
C ASP A 18 -14.40 14.10 5.94
N THR A 19 -13.64 13.61 6.93
CA THR A 19 -13.60 14.20 8.28
C THR A 19 -13.01 15.60 8.27
N ILE A 20 -11.91 15.83 7.54
CA ILE A 20 -11.26 17.14 7.39
C ILE A 20 -12.18 18.11 6.64
N PHE A 21 -12.85 17.65 5.59
CA PHE A 21 -13.76 18.48 4.82
C PHE A 21 -14.90 19.02 5.67
N HIS A 22 -15.51 18.19 6.52
CA HIS A 22 -16.65 18.59 7.34
C HIS A 22 -16.28 19.30 8.64
N ASN A 23 -15.16 18.92 9.27
CA ASN A 23 -14.83 19.34 10.64
C ASN A 23 -13.49 20.08 10.76
N GLY A 24 -12.70 20.12 9.68
CA GLY A 24 -11.41 20.79 9.66
C GLY A 24 -11.54 22.31 9.72
N LYS A 25 -10.52 22.97 10.28
CA LYS A 25 -10.45 24.43 10.33
C LYS A 25 -10.04 24.99 8.98
N THR A 26 -10.74 26.03 8.52
CA THR A 26 -10.34 26.73 7.28
C THR A 26 -8.97 27.36 7.44
N GLY A 27 -8.07 27.13 6.48
CA GLY A 27 -6.70 27.63 6.49
C GLY A 27 -5.69 26.70 7.16
N ASP A 28 -6.14 25.61 7.77
CA ASP A 28 -5.26 24.63 8.39
C ASP A 28 -4.83 23.53 7.41
N SER A 29 -3.64 22.98 7.66
CA SER A 29 -3.16 21.74 7.06
C SER A 29 -3.22 20.58 8.06
N TYR A 30 -3.58 19.40 7.59
CA TYR A 30 -3.63 18.15 8.35
C TYR A 30 -2.86 17.07 7.59
N ASN A 31 -1.86 16.47 8.25
CA ASN A 31 -1.22 15.26 7.75
C ASN A 31 -2.14 14.07 7.93
N ILE A 32 -2.22 13.19 6.93
CA ILE A 32 -2.96 11.95 6.95
C ILE A 32 -1.94 10.81 6.80
N GLY A 33 -1.86 9.91 7.79
CA GLY A 33 -0.85 8.85 7.88
C GLY A 33 -1.39 7.61 8.59
N GLY A 34 -0.73 6.47 8.37
CA GLY A 34 -1.15 5.17 8.92
C GLY A 34 -0.53 4.84 10.27
N PHE A 35 0.56 5.53 10.66
CA PHE A 35 1.43 5.12 11.76
C PHE A 35 1.99 3.69 11.56
N ASN A 36 2.14 3.28 10.29
CA ASN A 36 2.47 1.91 9.89
C ASN A 36 3.70 1.92 8.99
N GLU A 37 4.87 2.06 9.60
CA GLU A 37 6.13 2.05 8.87
C GLU A 37 6.61 0.63 8.58
N TRP A 38 6.75 0.31 7.30
CA TRP A 38 7.22 -1.00 6.83
C TRP A 38 8.32 -0.86 5.80
N LYS A 39 9.33 -1.75 5.87
CA LYS A 39 10.28 -1.91 4.77
C LYS A 39 9.58 -2.59 3.60
N ASN A 40 9.90 -2.16 2.38
CA ASN A 40 9.30 -2.73 1.17
C ASN A 40 9.46 -4.26 1.10
N ILE A 41 10.62 -4.79 1.48
CA ILE A 41 10.88 -6.24 1.44
C ILE A 41 10.02 -7.03 2.43
N ASP A 42 9.75 -6.49 3.61
CA ASP A 42 8.95 -7.16 4.65
C ASP A 42 7.50 -7.29 4.19
N ILE A 43 6.98 -6.28 3.49
CA ILE A 43 5.65 -6.30 2.88
C ILE A 43 5.54 -7.36 1.80
N VAL A 44 6.56 -7.46 0.94
CA VAL A 44 6.58 -8.48 -0.13
C VAL A 44 6.57 -9.88 0.48
N HIS A 45 7.32 -10.13 1.54
CA HIS A 45 7.28 -11.42 2.23
C HIS A 45 5.91 -11.71 2.86
N LEU A 46 5.30 -10.72 3.52
CA LEU A 46 3.95 -10.85 4.08
C LEU A 46 2.92 -11.15 2.98
N LEU A 47 2.98 -10.40 1.88
CA LEU A 47 2.14 -10.60 0.70
C LEU A 47 2.29 -12.02 0.13
N CYS A 48 3.52 -12.51 -0.02
CA CYS A 48 3.77 -13.88 -0.49
C CYS A 48 3.11 -14.92 0.43
N GLY A 49 3.22 -14.76 1.75
CA GLY A 49 2.57 -15.65 2.71
C GLY A 49 1.04 -15.63 2.61
N ILE A 50 0.45 -14.44 2.48
CA ILE A 50 -1.00 -14.28 2.27
C ILE A 50 -1.43 -14.95 0.96
N MET A 51 -0.68 -14.74 -0.13
CA MET A 51 -0.97 -15.32 -1.44
C MET A 51 -0.86 -16.84 -1.44
N ASP A 52 0.17 -17.41 -0.81
CA ASP A 52 0.33 -18.86 -0.71
C ASP A 52 -0.88 -19.48 0.00
N LYS A 53 -1.30 -18.89 1.13
CA LYS A 53 -2.48 -19.32 1.88
C LYS A 53 -3.76 -19.22 1.04
N LYS A 54 -4.04 -18.07 0.44
CA LYS A 54 -5.29 -17.81 -0.30
C LYS A 54 -5.40 -18.61 -1.60
N LEU A 55 -4.28 -18.95 -2.23
CA LEU A 55 -4.23 -19.73 -3.46
C LEU A 55 -3.97 -21.23 -3.24
N GLY A 56 -3.84 -21.69 -1.99
CA GLY A 56 -3.59 -23.09 -1.67
C GLY A 56 -2.22 -23.60 -2.14
N ARG A 57 -1.20 -22.74 -2.16
CA ARG A 57 0.19 -23.09 -2.49
C ARG A 57 0.94 -23.55 -1.23
N ASN A 58 2.10 -24.17 -1.42
CA ASN A 58 2.95 -24.47 -0.27
C ASN A 58 3.54 -23.17 0.28
N THR A 59 3.69 -23.10 1.60
CA THR A 59 4.32 -21.95 2.26
C THR A 59 5.70 -21.68 1.68
N GLY A 60 5.89 -20.46 1.16
CA GLY A 60 7.16 -19.98 0.61
C GLY A 60 7.29 -20.16 -0.90
N ASP A 61 6.31 -20.73 -1.60
CA ASP A 61 6.34 -20.87 -3.05
C ASP A 61 6.34 -19.50 -3.74
N SER A 62 5.48 -18.57 -3.31
CA SER A 62 5.45 -17.23 -3.89
C SER A 62 6.71 -16.41 -3.58
N ALA A 63 7.35 -16.63 -2.43
CA ALA A 63 8.57 -15.92 -2.04
C ALA A 63 9.78 -16.24 -2.95
N LYS A 64 9.78 -17.40 -3.62
CA LYS A 64 10.82 -17.78 -4.59
C LYS A 64 10.82 -16.89 -5.84
N LEU A 65 9.74 -16.13 -6.08
CA LEU A 65 9.61 -15.23 -7.22
C LEU A 65 10.24 -13.85 -6.97
N ILE A 66 10.69 -13.58 -5.75
CA ILE A 66 11.32 -12.30 -5.39
C ILE A 66 12.64 -12.17 -6.15
N THR A 67 12.73 -11.08 -6.93
CA THR A 67 13.95 -10.73 -7.68
C THR A 67 14.38 -9.32 -7.30
N TYR A 68 15.67 -9.15 -7.02
CA TYR A 68 16.25 -7.84 -6.76
C TYR A 68 16.64 -7.17 -8.06
N VAL A 69 16.12 -5.95 -8.26
CA VAL A 69 16.46 -5.10 -9.40
C VAL A 69 17.26 -3.89 -8.93
N LYS A 70 17.91 -3.21 -9.88
CA LYS A 70 18.68 -1.99 -9.59
C LYS A 70 17.76 -0.93 -8.98
N ASP A 71 18.23 -0.26 -7.93
CA ASP A 71 17.45 0.78 -7.27
C ASP A 71 17.28 2.01 -8.18
N ARG A 72 16.21 2.77 -7.93
CA ARG A 72 15.89 3.99 -8.66
C ARG A 72 16.83 5.12 -8.22
N PRO A 73 17.42 5.88 -9.17
CA PRO A 73 18.21 7.06 -8.81
C PRO A 73 17.41 8.08 -7.99
N GLY A 74 17.96 8.54 -6.87
CA GLY A 74 17.33 9.55 -6.00
C GLY A 74 16.14 9.04 -5.17
N HIS A 75 16.05 7.74 -4.94
CA HIS A 75 14.93 7.16 -4.19
C HIS A 75 15.07 7.42 -2.68
N ASP A 76 14.15 8.21 -2.12
CA ASP A 76 14.13 8.47 -0.68
C ASP A 76 13.99 7.19 0.13
N LEU A 77 14.87 7.04 1.13
CA LEU A 77 14.96 5.83 1.92
C LEU A 77 13.74 5.65 2.83
N ARG A 78 13.18 6.72 3.41
CA ARG A 78 12.13 6.62 4.43
C ARG A 78 11.13 7.77 4.34
N TYR A 79 9.85 7.42 4.33
CA TYR A 79 8.75 8.34 4.63
C TYR A 79 7.99 7.83 5.85
N ALA A 80 7.74 8.74 6.79
CA ALA A 80 6.95 8.52 7.99
C ALA A 80 6.10 9.77 8.25
N ILE A 81 4.80 9.60 8.49
CA ILE A 81 3.87 10.71 8.65
C ILE A 81 3.46 10.84 10.11
N ASP A 82 3.61 12.05 10.66
CA ASP A 82 3.00 12.39 11.93
C ASP A 82 1.59 12.95 11.70
N ALA A 83 0.57 12.14 11.99
CA ALA A 83 -0.85 12.50 11.91
C ALA A 83 -1.45 12.90 13.29
N THR A 84 -0.61 13.24 14.28
CA THR A 84 -1.05 13.59 15.65
C THR A 84 -2.04 14.75 15.67
N LYS A 85 -1.86 15.77 14.81
CA LYS A 85 -2.78 16.92 14.74
C LYS A 85 -4.19 16.49 14.36
N LEU A 86 -4.32 15.69 13.31
CA LEU A 86 -5.60 15.18 12.82
C LEU A 86 -6.29 14.32 13.90
N ASN A 87 -5.53 13.47 14.58
CA ASN A 87 -6.05 12.66 15.67
C ASN A 87 -6.54 13.49 16.86
N LYS A 88 -5.73 14.43 17.35
CA LYS A 88 -6.08 15.23 18.53
C LYS A 88 -7.22 16.21 18.28
N GLU A 89 -7.26 16.82 17.10
CA GLU A 89 -8.25 17.86 16.81
C GLU A 89 -9.56 17.29 16.29
N LEU A 90 -9.52 16.26 15.44
CA LEU A 90 -10.71 15.74 14.76
C LEU A 90 -11.06 14.29 15.15
N GLY A 91 -10.31 13.69 16.10
CA GLY A 91 -10.58 12.34 16.59
C GLY A 91 -10.33 11.22 15.56
N TRP A 92 -9.71 11.53 14.43
CA TRP A 92 -9.50 10.55 13.37
C TRP A 92 -8.30 9.64 13.67
N ALA A 93 -8.44 8.36 13.35
CA ALA A 93 -7.38 7.37 13.38
C ALA A 93 -7.66 6.29 12.31
N PRO A 94 -6.62 5.61 11.79
CA PRO A 94 -6.79 4.42 10.96
C PRO A 94 -7.67 3.38 11.65
N SER A 95 -8.50 2.67 10.89
CA SER A 95 -9.44 1.69 11.44
C SER A 95 -8.89 0.27 11.45
N LEU A 96 -7.84 0.00 10.67
CA LEU A 96 -7.27 -1.34 10.48
C LEU A 96 -5.79 -1.36 10.82
N GLN A 97 -5.32 -2.53 11.28
CA GLN A 97 -3.89 -2.83 11.25
C GLN A 97 -3.43 -3.07 9.81
N PHE A 98 -2.13 -2.87 9.55
CA PHE A 98 -1.59 -2.97 8.19
C PHE A 98 -1.84 -4.35 7.57
N GLU A 99 -1.61 -5.43 8.33
CA GLU A 99 -1.78 -6.80 7.89
C GLU A 99 -3.23 -7.10 7.48
N GLU A 100 -4.21 -6.59 8.23
CA GLU A 100 -5.63 -6.74 7.91
C GLU A 100 -5.99 -6.00 6.62
N GLY A 101 -5.49 -4.77 6.45
CA GLY A 101 -5.66 -3.98 5.23
C GLY A 101 -5.03 -4.66 4.01
N LEU A 102 -3.85 -5.26 4.18
CA LEU A 102 -3.18 -6.00 3.11
C LEU A 102 -3.95 -7.27 2.74
N GLU A 103 -4.46 -8.02 3.73
CA GLU A 103 -5.27 -9.22 3.47
C GLU A 103 -6.55 -8.89 2.69
N LYS A 104 -7.27 -7.83 3.10
CA LYS A 104 -8.43 -7.31 2.37
C LYS A 104 -8.08 -6.85 0.95
N THR A 105 -6.93 -6.22 0.79
CA THR A 105 -6.45 -5.80 -0.54
C THR A 105 -6.25 -7.03 -1.42
N VAL A 106 -5.58 -8.08 -0.94
CA VAL A 106 -5.40 -9.31 -1.73
C VAL A 106 -6.74 -9.94 -2.11
N ASP A 107 -7.68 -10.04 -1.17
CA ASP A 107 -9.03 -10.57 -1.47
C ASP A 107 -9.74 -9.75 -2.55
N TRP A 108 -9.63 -8.43 -2.50
CA TRP A 108 -10.21 -7.55 -3.52
C TRP A 108 -9.59 -7.83 -4.89
N TYR A 109 -8.27 -7.96 -5.01
CA TYR A 109 -7.62 -8.27 -6.29
C TYR A 109 -8.07 -9.63 -6.83
N LEU A 110 -8.16 -10.66 -5.99
CA LEU A 110 -8.62 -11.99 -6.41
C LEU A 110 -10.09 -11.99 -6.86
N ALA A 111 -10.94 -11.19 -6.23
CA ALA A 111 -12.37 -11.10 -6.57
C ALA A 111 -12.68 -10.22 -7.79
N ASN A 112 -11.76 -9.34 -8.22
CA ASN A 112 -12.03 -8.30 -9.23
C ASN A 112 -11.19 -8.49 -10.52
N GLN A 113 -11.05 -9.72 -11.02
CA GLN A 113 -10.23 -10.04 -12.19
C GLN A 113 -10.61 -9.24 -13.45
N GLU A 114 -11.91 -9.05 -13.71
CA GLU A 114 -12.38 -8.26 -14.85
C GLU A 114 -11.85 -6.81 -14.78
N TRP A 115 -11.88 -6.19 -13.60
CA TRP A 115 -11.35 -4.84 -13.42
C TRP A 115 -9.84 -4.81 -13.71
N ILE A 116 -9.10 -5.81 -13.21
CA ILE A 116 -7.66 -5.94 -13.42
C ILE A 116 -7.32 -6.08 -14.91
N GLU A 117 -8.06 -6.90 -15.66
CA GLU A 117 -7.85 -7.08 -17.10
C GLU A 117 -8.02 -5.77 -17.88
N HIS A 118 -9.02 -4.97 -17.53
CA HIS A 118 -9.27 -3.68 -18.16
C HIS A 118 -8.12 -2.69 -17.93
N VAL A 119 -7.61 -2.59 -16.70
CA VAL A 119 -6.57 -1.60 -16.35
C VAL A 119 -5.15 -2.04 -16.70
N THR A 120 -4.92 -3.32 -16.96
CA THR A 120 -3.58 -3.88 -17.31
C THR A 120 -3.38 -4.10 -18.81
N SER A 121 -4.27 -3.56 -19.66
CA SER A 121 -4.21 -3.73 -21.11
C SER A 121 -3.38 -2.63 -21.81
N GLY A 122 -3.00 -2.88 -23.07
CA GLY A 122 -2.40 -1.87 -23.97
C GLY A 122 -1.15 -1.18 -23.42
N SER A 123 -1.30 0.10 -23.06
CA SER A 123 -0.22 0.97 -22.59
C SER A 123 0.47 0.46 -21.33
N TYR A 124 -0.25 -0.21 -20.44
CA TYR A 124 0.32 -0.80 -19.22
C TYR A 124 1.36 -1.87 -19.55
N LYS A 125 1.03 -2.79 -20.46
CA LYS A 125 1.98 -3.84 -20.91
C LYS A 125 3.21 -3.25 -21.57
N LYS A 126 3.02 -2.22 -22.40
CA LYS A 126 4.13 -1.52 -23.06
C LYS A 126 5.07 -0.87 -22.04
N TYR A 127 4.51 -0.12 -21.08
CA TYR A 127 5.29 0.49 -20.00
C TYR A 127 6.09 -0.55 -19.21
N TYR A 128 5.48 -1.70 -18.87
CA TYR A 128 6.16 -2.75 -18.13
C TYR A 128 7.34 -3.32 -18.91
N SER A 129 7.19 -3.53 -20.22
CA SER A 129 8.30 -3.93 -21.08
C SER A 129 9.40 -2.86 -21.11
N ASP A 130 9.06 -1.59 -21.34
CA ASP A 130 10.07 -0.53 -21.44
C ASP A 130 10.87 -0.31 -20.13
N GLN A 131 10.29 -0.62 -18.96
CA GLN A 131 10.93 -0.41 -17.66
C GLN A 131 11.64 -1.65 -17.10
N TYR A 132 11.18 -2.85 -17.47
CA TYR A 132 11.59 -4.10 -16.82
C TYR A 132 11.97 -5.23 -17.79
N SER A 133 12.03 -4.98 -19.10
CA SER A 133 12.66 -5.94 -20.03
C SER A 133 14.18 -5.88 -19.83
N ASP A 134 14.80 -7.05 -19.69
CA ASP A 134 16.26 -7.20 -19.65
C ASP A 134 16.94 -6.74 -20.95
#